data_AF-A0A0N7JEU2-F1
#
_entry.id   AF-A0A0N7JEU2-F1
#
_cell.length_a   1.000
_cell.length_b   1.000
_cell.length_c   1.000
_cell.angle_alpha   90.00
_cell.angle_beta   90.00
_cell.angle_gamma   90.00
#
_symmetry.space_group_name_H-M   'P 1'
#
loop_
_entity.id
_entity.type
_entity.pdbx_description
1 polymer ?
#
loop_
_entity_poly.entity_id
_entity_poly.type
_entity_poly.pdbx_seq_one_letter_code
_entity_poly.pdbx_strand_id
1 'polypeptide(L)'
;MKVTRKTVLSKSLLIAGLTLLLCAEAWFGYRVSALSSQQQQIKTDYSVANNITFGILSVDQWREKMAAVVDEKVNEFNMTSLQKKELQKKVAKQLNGLVDQAVAEVNKPQKSIGGKLKKLAFNAIVDPEEIKAEVPTFAATIVERINKPASKKRIKSIISSKVDQLEKETFDNTEPASVTVKRHIYKKYHVNNTPAFEKTINSKLNTIQTLLYQYTYAMIGCLLLALSLWLFLKKQVRLHTTLYILSLLFAFVLLLVGISASIIEVDARIQSLNFTLLSEKLAFNNQVLFFQSKSIIGIIESLVQQPKPDSVLVGVLIMLFVIILPVLRMVGKGILIWGREKYADHKLVRFLALDLGKWDMADVMVVGIAMTYIGLNGILQSQLSSLNIQEELLSTVTQNNTSLQPGYYIFVAYVVYVSVLSLILKRIKPIEK
;
A
#
# COMPACT_ATOMS: atom_id res chain seq x y z
N MET A 1 6.86 -67.26 -13.83
CA MET A 1 7.33 -66.49 -12.64
C MET A 1 8.17 -65.23 -12.94
N LYS A 2 8.92 -65.12 -14.06
CA LYS A 2 9.74 -63.92 -14.36
C LYS A 2 8.93 -62.68 -14.82
N VAL A 3 7.80 -62.86 -15.51
CA VAL A 3 6.96 -61.75 -16.05
C VAL A 3 6.19 -61.01 -14.94
N THR A 4 5.73 -61.73 -13.91
CA THR A 4 5.05 -61.15 -12.74
C THR A 4 6.00 -60.33 -11.85
N ARG A 5 7.25 -60.75 -11.70
CA ARG A 5 8.26 -59.98 -10.92
C ARG A 5 8.64 -58.65 -11.61
N LYS A 6 8.86 -58.65 -12.93
CA LYS A 6 9.19 -57.44 -13.71
C LYS A 6 8.07 -56.39 -13.67
N THR A 7 6.82 -56.83 -13.70
CA THR A 7 5.64 -55.96 -13.67
C THR A 7 5.35 -55.41 -12.27
N VAL A 8 5.59 -56.18 -11.20
CA VAL A 8 5.50 -55.69 -9.82
C VAL A 8 6.60 -54.65 -9.53
N LEU A 9 7.83 -54.89 -10.00
CA LEU A 9 8.95 -53.95 -9.84
C LEU A 9 8.70 -52.62 -10.56
N SER A 10 8.11 -52.66 -11.76
CA SER A 10 7.73 -51.47 -12.53
C SER A 10 6.64 -50.66 -11.83
N LYS A 11 5.65 -51.31 -11.21
CA LYS A 11 4.61 -50.64 -10.43
C LYS A 11 5.16 -49.99 -9.17
N SER A 12 6.01 -50.68 -8.40
CA SER A 12 6.60 -50.15 -7.18
C SER A 12 7.53 -48.95 -7.45
N LEU A 13 8.32 -49.01 -8.53
CA LEU A 13 9.20 -47.91 -8.92
C LEU A 13 8.40 -46.67 -9.34
N LEU A 14 7.32 -46.87 -10.10
CA LEU A 14 6.43 -45.79 -10.53
C LEU A 14 5.73 -45.13 -9.34
N ILE A 15 5.21 -45.93 -8.39
CA ILE A 15 4.60 -45.42 -7.16
C ILE A 15 5.61 -44.61 -6.34
N ALA A 16 6.82 -45.14 -6.18
CA ALA A 16 7.88 -44.45 -5.43
C ALA A 16 8.25 -43.10 -6.06
N GLY A 17 8.51 -43.07 -7.38
CA GLY A 17 8.88 -41.85 -8.09
C GLY A 17 7.78 -40.79 -8.06
N LEU A 18 6.53 -41.21 -8.21
CA LEU A 18 5.39 -40.31 -8.17
C LEU A 18 5.03 -39.83 -6.75
N THR A 19 5.21 -40.68 -5.73
CA THR A 19 5.06 -40.26 -4.33
C THR A 19 6.13 -39.24 -3.96
N LEU A 20 7.37 -39.43 -4.42
CA LEU A 20 8.43 -38.44 -4.27
C LEU A 20 8.07 -37.12 -4.94
N LEU A 21 7.49 -37.17 -6.14
CA LEU A 21 7.01 -35.99 -6.86
C LEU A 21 5.88 -35.29 -6.07
N LEU A 22 4.97 -36.04 -5.46
CA LEU A 22 3.89 -35.50 -4.61
C LEU A 22 4.44 -34.84 -3.34
N CYS A 23 5.43 -35.47 -2.70
CA CYS A 23 6.10 -34.88 -1.54
C CYS A 23 6.83 -33.58 -1.92
N ALA A 24 7.48 -33.55 -3.09
CA ALA A 24 8.11 -32.33 -3.60
C ALA A 24 7.07 -31.23 -3.87
N GLU A 25 5.93 -31.57 -4.49
CA GLU A 25 4.82 -30.66 -4.72
C GLU A 25 4.26 -30.08 -3.41
N ALA A 26 4.01 -30.93 -2.42
CA ALA A 26 3.53 -30.51 -1.11
C ALA A 26 4.54 -29.62 -0.38
N TRP A 27 5.83 -29.93 -0.50
CA TRP A 27 6.90 -29.10 0.06
C TRP A 27 6.97 -27.73 -0.60
N PHE A 28 6.96 -27.67 -1.94
CA PHE A 28 6.94 -26.39 -2.67
C PHE A 28 5.67 -25.60 -2.35
N GLY A 29 4.51 -26.27 -2.30
CA GLY A 29 3.25 -25.68 -1.90
C GLY A 29 3.27 -25.06 -0.51
N TYR A 30 3.80 -25.78 0.48
CA TYR A 30 4.00 -25.25 1.83
C TYR A 30 4.92 -24.01 1.82
N ARG A 31 6.03 -24.06 1.08
CA ARG A 31 6.95 -22.92 0.97
C ARG A 31 6.28 -21.71 0.31
N VAL A 32 5.48 -21.91 -0.73
CA VAL A 32 4.70 -20.83 -1.37
C VAL A 32 3.72 -20.20 -0.36
N SER A 33 2.94 -21.02 0.35
CA SER A 33 1.96 -20.51 1.33
C SER A 33 2.63 -19.73 2.47
N ALA A 34 3.75 -20.26 2.99
CA ALA A 34 4.51 -19.62 4.05
C ALA A 34 5.16 -18.29 3.60
N LEU A 35 5.82 -18.30 2.43
CA LEU A 35 6.44 -17.10 1.86
C LEU A 35 5.39 -16.05 1.49
N SER A 36 4.24 -16.46 0.95
CA SER A 36 3.13 -15.55 0.63
C SER A 36 2.58 -14.87 1.88
N SER A 37 2.41 -15.62 2.97
CA SER A 37 1.96 -15.07 4.26
C SER A 37 2.97 -14.08 4.83
N GLN A 38 4.27 -14.40 4.75
CA GLN A 38 5.35 -13.49 5.16
C GLN A 38 5.37 -12.21 4.33
N GLN A 39 5.23 -12.33 3.01
CA GLN A 39 5.16 -11.18 2.10
C GLN A 39 3.98 -10.28 2.45
N GLN A 40 2.80 -10.86 2.68
CA GLN A 40 1.58 -10.14 3.06
C GLN A 40 1.80 -9.35 4.36
N GLN A 41 2.36 -9.98 5.39
CA GLN A 41 2.66 -9.31 6.67
C GLN A 41 3.66 -8.15 6.48
N ILE A 42 4.75 -8.39 5.77
CA ILE A 42 5.80 -7.38 5.56
C ILE A 42 5.26 -6.18 4.78
N LYS A 43 4.50 -6.42 3.71
CA LYS A 43 3.91 -5.33 2.93
C LYS A 43 2.81 -4.59 3.70
N THR A 44 2.05 -5.29 4.54
CA THR A 44 1.07 -4.66 5.43
C THR A 44 1.77 -3.73 6.42
N ASP A 45 2.81 -4.20 7.12
CA ASP A 45 3.59 -3.37 8.04
C ASP A 45 4.23 -2.17 7.34
N TYR A 46 4.77 -2.39 6.14
CA TYR A 46 5.31 -1.32 5.31
C TYR A 46 4.25 -0.28 4.94
N SER A 47 3.04 -0.73 4.58
CA SER A 47 1.92 0.15 4.22
C SER A 47 1.42 0.97 5.40
N VAL A 48 1.44 0.40 6.61
CA VAL A 48 1.05 1.11 7.84
C VAL A 48 2.10 2.15 8.22
N ALA A 49 3.40 1.81 8.15
CA ALA A 49 4.48 2.74 8.43
C ALA A 49 4.50 3.96 7.48
N ASN A 50 4.13 3.73 6.22
CA ASN A 50 4.12 4.73 5.14
C ASN A 50 2.70 5.23 4.80
N ASN A 51 1.73 5.00 5.69
CA ASN A 51 0.36 5.39 5.44
C ASN A 51 0.25 6.92 5.33
N ILE A 52 -0.57 7.40 4.39
CA ILE A 52 -0.79 8.83 4.16
C ILE A 52 -1.26 9.58 5.43
N THR A 53 -1.98 8.89 6.33
CA THR A 53 -2.40 9.41 7.65
C THR A 53 -1.23 9.90 8.49
N PHE A 54 -0.07 9.24 8.36
CA PHE A 54 1.15 9.58 9.10
C PHE A 54 2.12 10.45 8.30
N GLY A 55 1.76 10.85 7.08
CA GLY A 55 2.55 11.70 6.20
C GLY A 55 1.81 12.95 5.82
N ILE A 56 1.25 13.02 4.61
CA ILE A 56 0.59 14.23 4.08
C ILE A 56 -0.61 14.67 4.96
N LEU A 57 -1.35 13.73 5.54
CA LEU A 57 -2.49 14.08 6.42
C LEU A 57 -2.08 14.30 7.87
N SER A 58 -0.78 14.18 8.19
CA SER A 58 -0.26 14.41 9.54
C SER A 58 0.13 15.86 9.73
N VAL A 59 -0.50 16.53 10.69
CA VAL A 59 -0.18 17.91 11.04
C VAL A 59 1.24 18.02 11.61
N ASP A 60 1.70 17.03 12.37
CA ASP A 60 3.06 16.98 12.90
C ASP A 60 4.13 16.97 11.80
N GLN A 61 3.89 16.25 10.71
CA GLN A 61 4.81 16.18 9.59
C GLN A 61 4.86 17.49 8.82
N TRP A 62 3.72 18.17 8.67
CA TRP A 62 3.69 19.53 8.14
C TRP A 62 4.41 20.50 9.05
N ARG A 63 4.23 20.44 10.38
CA ARG A 63 4.97 21.27 11.34
C ARG A 63 6.47 21.13 11.14
N GLU A 64 7.00 19.90 11.17
CA GLU A 64 8.44 19.65 11.09
C GLU A 64 9.04 20.20 9.78
N LYS A 65 8.36 19.93 8.65
CA LYS A 65 8.79 20.41 7.33
C LYS A 65 8.68 21.93 7.18
N MET A 66 7.59 22.53 7.66
CA MET A 66 7.37 23.99 7.58
C MET A 66 8.33 24.74 8.51
N ALA A 67 8.56 24.24 9.73
CA ALA A 67 9.52 24.81 10.67
C ALA A 67 10.94 24.79 10.07
N ALA A 68 11.33 23.70 9.40
CA ALA A 68 12.61 23.63 8.70
C ALA A 68 12.73 24.69 7.59
N VAL A 69 11.70 24.85 6.74
CA VAL A 69 11.69 25.87 5.67
C VAL A 69 11.75 27.29 6.25
N VAL A 70 11.01 27.55 7.32
CA VAL A 70 11.01 28.86 7.97
C VAL A 70 12.37 29.14 8.62
N ASP A 71 12.97 28.18 9.33
CA ASP A 71 14.30 28.38 9.93
C ASP A 71 15.35 28.64 8.87
N GLU A 72 15.33 27.89 7.76
CA GLU A 72 16.23 28.09 6.61
C GLU A 72 16.07 29.50 6.00
N LYS A 73 14.84 29.93 5.71
CA LYS A 73 14.60 31.28 5.16
C LYS A 73 14.87 32.42 6.14
N VAL A 74 14.66 32.21 7.43
CA VAL A 74 15.04 33.19 8.46
C VAL A 74 16.57 33.29 8.57
N ASN A 75 17.29 32.18 8.42
CA ASN A 75 18.76 32.17 8.39
C ASN A 75 19.33 32.83 7.13
N GLU A 76 18.67 32.66 5.99
CA GLU A 76 19.05 33.29 4.70
C GLU A 76 18.61 34.76 4.56
N PHE A 77 17.93 35.34 5.55
CA PHE A 77 17.39 36.70 5.47
C PHE A 77 18.50 37.76 5.31
N ASN A 78 18.80 38.09 4.06
CA ASN A 78 19.68 39.16 3.64
C ASN A 78 18.97 40.03 2.60
N MET A 79 18.59 41.23 3.01
CA MET A 79 17.98 42.20 2.10
C MET A 79 19.00 42.68 1.07
N THR A 80 18.65 42.50 -0.21
CA THR A 80 19.38 43.12 -1.33
C THR A 80 19.30 44.65 -1.25
N SER A 81 20.23 45.34 -1.90
CA SER A 81 20.28 46.82 -1.93
C SER A 81 19.00 47.44 -2.50
N LEU A 82 18.34 46.79 -3.46
CA LEU A 82 17.04 47.19 -3.99
C LEU A 82 15.92 47.05 -2.95
N GLN A 83 15.85 45.92 -2.26
CA GLN A 83 14.85 45.69 -1.20
C GLN A 83 15.02 46.66 -0.02
N LYS A 84 16.26 47.05 0.30
CA LYS A 84 16.53 48.08 1.32
C LYS A 84 15.95 49.44 0.93
N LYS A 85 16.13 49.86 -0.33
CA LYS A 85 15.57 51.13 -0.83
C LYS A 85 14.04 51.12 -0.86
N GLU A 86 13.43 50.00 -1.26
CA GLU A 86 11.97 49.86 -1.23
C GLU A 86 11.40 49.89 0.19
N LEU A 87 12.05 49.18 1.12
CA LEU A 87 11.66 49.19 2.53
C LEU A 87 11.81 50.60 3.12
N GLN A 88 12.90 51.29 2.84
CA GLN A 88 13.11 52.67 3.26
C GLN A 88 12.00 53.58 2.74
N LYS A 89 11.58 53.42 1.47
CA LYS A 89 10.48 54.20 0.89
C LYS A 89 9.14 53.92 1.59
N LYS A 90 8.85 52.66 1.92
CA LYS A 90 7.63 52.28 2.67
C LYS A 90 7.64 52.81 4.11
N VAL A 91 8.79 52.69 4.80
CA VAL A 91 8.98 53.22 6.16
C VAL A 91 8.86 54.74 6.16
N ALA A 92 9.49 55.42 5.21
CA ALA A 92 9.38 56.87 5.06
C ALA A 92 7.94 57.32 4.80
N LYS A 93 7.19 56.58 3.96
CA LYS A 93 5.77 56.87 3.70
C LYS A 93 4.91 56.73 4.97
N GLN A 94 5.15 55.72 5.79
CA GLN A 94 4.44 55.52 7.05
C GLN A 94 4.82 56.58 8.09
N LEU A 95 6.11 56.90 8.23
CA LEU A 95 6.58 57.96 9.11
C LEU A 95 5.99 59.31 8.72
N ASN A 96 5.97 59.65 7.42
CA ASN A 96 5.30 60.85 6.92
C ASN A 96 3.81 60.86 7.26
N GLY A 97 3.11 59.74 7.08
CA GLY A 97 1.70 59.63 7.47
C GLY A 97 1.46 59.80 8.97
N LEU A 98 2.36 59.31 9.81
CA LEU A 98 2.30 59.51 11.27
C LEU A 98 2.58 60.95 11.67
N VAL A 99 3.54 61.61 10.99
CA VAL A 99 3.82 63.05 11.18
C VAL A 99 2.61 63.87 10.76
N ASP A 100 2.02 63.59 9.59
CA ASP A 100 0.79 64.25 9.12
C ASP A 100 -0.37 64.09 10.09
N GLN A 101 -0.56 62.86 10.60
CA GLN A 101 -1.61 62.57 11.57
C GLN A 101 -1.37 63.28 12.91
N ALA A 102 -0.13 63.30 13.41
CA ALA A 102 0.23 63.99 14.65
C ALA A 102 0.04 65.51 14.52
N VAL A 103 0.47 66.10 13.39
CA VAL A 103 0.30 67.52 13.09
C VAL A 103 -1.18 67.88 12.93
N ALA A 104 -1.97 67.01 12.27
CA ALA A 104 -3.41 67.20 12.15
C ALA A 104 -4.11 67.12 13.51
N GLU A 105 -3.72 66.19 14.39
CA GLU A 105 -4.30 66.02 15.73
C GLU A 105 -4.02 67.23 16.64
N VAL A 106 -2.80 67.78 16.58
CA VAL A 106 -2.42 68.98 17.32
C VAL A 106 -3.10 70.23 16.73
N ASN A 107 -3.31 70.27 15.41
CA ASN A 107 -3.95 71.41 14.75
C ASN A 107 -5.49 71.40 14.80
N LYS A 108 -6.13 70.31 15.25
CA LYS A 108 -7.59 70.27 15.51
C LYS A 108 -8.03 71.43 16.43
N PRO A 109 -9.25 71.95 16.27
CA PRO A 109 -9.76 73.05 17.10
C PRO A 109 -9.89 72.61 18.57
N GLN A 110 -9.00 73.14 19.43
CA GLN A 110 -8.97 72.86 20.87
C GLN A 110 -9.92 73.82 21.61
N LYS A 111 -10.85 73.26 22.42
CA LYS A 111 -11.84 74.04 23.19
C LYS A 111 -11.28 74.67 24.47
N SER A 112 -10.13 74.21 24.99
CA SER A 112 -9.54 74.70 26.25
C SER A 112 -8.40 75.70 26.02
N ILE A 113 -8.24 76.66 26.94
CA ILE A 113 -7.17 77.68 26.91
C ILE A 113 -5.78 77.01 26.96
N GLY A 114 -5.62 75.98 27.79
CA GLY A 114 -4.39 75.19 27.85
C GLY A 114 -4.07 74.44 26.55
N GLY A 115 -5.09 73.98 25.81
CA GLY A 115 -4.90 73.36 24.49
C GLY A 115 -4.42 74.36 23.42
N LYS A 116 -4.88 75.61 23.49
CA LYS A 116 -4.43 76.68 22.59
C LYS A 116 -2.99 77.10 22.85
N LEU A 117 -2.57 77.17 24.12
CA LEU A 117 -1.18 77.44 24.49
C LEU A 117 -0.24 76.32 24.06
N LYS A 118 -0.66 75.05 24.20
CA LYS A 118 0.09 73.88 23.71
C LYS A 118 0.23 73.88 22.17
N LYS A 119 -0.83 74.23 21.44
CA LYS A 119 -0.80 74.37 19.98
C LYS A 119 0.15 75.48 19.53
N LEU A 120 0.13 76.64 20.21
CA LEU A 120 1.05 77.74 19.92
C LEU A 120 2.51 77.37 20.22
N ALA A 121 2.78 76.73 21.37
CA ALA A 121 4.12 76.26 21.71
C ALA A 121 4.63 75.20 20.73
N PHE A 122 3.76 74.29 20.28
CA PHE A 122 4.11 73.28 19.29
C PHE A 122 4.44 73.92 17.94
N ASN A 123 3.57 74.78 17.41
CA ASN A 123 3.78 75.42 16.10
C ASN A 123 4.94 76.44 16.08
N ALA A 124 5.36 76.96 17.24
CA ALA A 124 6.50 77.88 17.35
C ALA A 124 7.86 77.17 17.47
N ILE A 125 7.85 75.91 17.92
CA ILE A 125 9.07 75.14 18.21
C ILE A 125 9.28 74.01 17.18
N VAL A 126 8.21 73.55 16.53
CA VAL A 126 8.23 72.37 15.66
C VAL A 126 7.72 72.75 14.27
N ASP A 127 8.62 72.72 13.28
CA ASP A 127 8.27 72.86 11.86
C ASP A 127 7.95 71.46 11.26
N PRO A 128 6.70 71.21 10.82
CA PRO A 128 6.32 69.96 10.18
C PRO A 128 7.12 69.62 8.92
N GLU A 129 7.54 70.63 8.16
CA GLU A 129 8.33 70.46 6.93
C GLU A 129 9.75 70.01 7.26
N GLU A 130 10.33 70.54 8.34
CA GLU A 130 11.66 70.19 8.83
C GLU A 130 11.69 68.74 9.36
N ILE A 131 10.67 68.31 10.10
CA ILE A 131 10.54 66.91 10.54
C ILE A 131 10.40 65.97 9.34
N LYS A 132 9.58 66.32 8.34
CA LYS A 132 9.42 65.52 7.12
C LYS A 132 10.71 65.44 6.29
N ALA A 133 11.53 66.49 6.30
CA ALA A 133 12.83 66.50 5.63
C ALA A 133 13.81 65.50 6.25
N GLU A 134 13.69 65.20 7.55
CA GLU A 134 14.53 64.21 8.25
C GLU A 134 13.98 62.77 8.19
N VAL A 135 12.70 62.58 7.86
CA VAL A 135 12.07 61.26 7.74
C VAL A 135 12.84 60.26 6.84
N PRO A 136 13.39 60.65 5.67
CA PRO A 136 14.20 59.76 4.84
C PRO A 136 15.47 59.24 5.55
N THR A 137 16.09 60.08 6.38
CA THR A 137 17.27 59.75 7.18
C THR A 137 16.90 58.82 8.33
N PHE A 138 15.81 59.11 9.05
CA PHE A 138 15.28 58.19 10.07
C PHE A 138 14.89 56.84 9.47
N ALA A 139 14.23 56.83 8.31
CA ALA A 139 13.90 55.60 7.58
C ALA A 139 15.16 54.82 7.20
N ALA A 140 16.23 55.50 6.75
CA ALA A 140 17.52 54.87 6.46
C ALA A 140 18.12 54.22 7.71
N THR A 141 18.18 54.96 8.82
CA THR A 141 18.73 54.48 10.10
C THR A 141 17.91 53.32 10.67
N ILE A 142 16.58 53.35 10.55
CA ILE A 142 15.69 52.27 10.98
C ILE A 142 15.95 51.01 10.15
N VAL A 143 16.01 51.12 8.82
CA VAL A 143 16.30 50.00 7.92
C VAL A 143 17.70 49.43 8.16
N GLU A 144 18.68 50.28 8.41
CA GLU A 144 20.05 49.88 8.72
C GLU A 144 20.13 49.18 10.09
N ARG A 145 19.43 49.70 11.10
CA ARG A 145 19.39 49.11 12.44
C ARG A 145 18.65 47.78 12.46
N ILE A 146 17.61 47.61 11.64
CA ILE A 146 16.93 46.31 11.43
C ILE A 146 17.88 45.29 10.78
N ASN A 147 18.74 45.74 9.87
CA ASN A 147 19.72 44.88 9.19
C ASN A 147 20.95 44.52 10.05
N LYS A 148 21.11 45.09 11.25
CA LYS A 148 22.22 44.72 12.16
C LYS A 148 22.09 43.27 12.66
N PRO A 149 23.21 42.55 12.88
CA PRO A 149 23.20 41.15 13.32
C PRO A 149 22.39 40.92 14.62
N ALA A 150 22.48 41.84 15.57
CA ALA A 150 21.74 41.76 16.83
C ALA A 150 20.21 41.87 16.64
N SER A 151 19.75 42.76 15.76
CA SER A 151 18.33 42.93 15.44
C SER A 151 17.78 41.73 14.69
N LYS A 152 18.56 41.17 13.75
CA LYS A 152 18.22 39.91 13.07
C LYS A 152 18.04 38.77 14.06
N LYS A 153 18.97 38.61 15.03
CA LYS A 153 18.87 37.59 16.08
C LYS A 153 17.60 37.77 16.93
N ARG A 154 17.22 39.01 17.24
CA ARG A 154 16.01 39.32 18.01
C ARG A 154 14.73 39.02 17.21
N ILE A 155 14.70 39.38 15.93
CA ILE A 155 13.58 39.05 15.03
C ILE A 155 13.45 37.52 14.88
N LYS A 156 14.57 36.81 14.68
CA LYS A 156 14.60 35.34 14.66
C LYS A 156 14.00 34.74 15.93
N SER A 157 14.41 35.25 17.10
CA SER A 157 13.88 34.78 18.39
C SER A 157 12.38 35.03 18.54
N ILE A 158 11.88 36.18 18.09
CA ILE A 158 10.44 36.50 18.14
C ILE A 158 9.65 35.57 17.21
N ILE A 159 10.11 35.39 15.97
CA ILE A 159 9.47 34.48 15.00
C ILE A 159 9.44 33.06 15.57
N SER A 160 10.57 32.54 16.04
CA SER A 160 10.66 31.19 16.63
C SER A 160 9.70 31.06 17.82
N SER A 161 9.71 32.02 18.75
CA SER A 161 8.83 32.00 19.92
C SER A 161 7.33 32.03 19.57
N LYS A 162 6.96 32.71 18.48
CA LYS A 162 5.57 32.78 18.03
C LYS A 162 5.14 31.53 17.30
N VAL A 163 6.04 30.89 16.56
CA VAL A 163 5.82 29.55 15.99
C VAL A 163 5.63 28.52 17.11
N ASP A 164 6.51 28.53 18.11
CA ASP A 164 6.43 27.63 19.28
C ASP A 164 5.16 27.90 20.13
N GLN A 165 4.71 29.15 20.21
CA GLN A 165 3.47 29.50 20.91
C GLN A 165 2.24 29.00 20.16
N LEU A 166 2.18 29.22 18.84
CA LEU A 166 1.11 28.70 17.98
C LEU A 166 1.07 27.17 18.02
N GLU A 167 2.23 26.53 18.13
CA GLU A 167 2.34 25.08 18.35
C GLU A 167 1.63 24.65 19.63
N LYS A 168 1.91 25.31 20.76
CA LYS A 168 1.35 24.94 22.07
C LYS A 168 -0.14 25.26 22.24
N GLU A 169 -0.63 26.34 21.60
CA GLU A 169 -2.03 26.77 21.72
C GLU A 169 -2.97 25.98 20.79
N THR A 170 -2.44 25.43 19.70
CA THR A 170 -3.26 24.78 18.67
C THR A 170 -3.20 23.24 18.77
N PHE A 171 -2.22 22.67 19.48
CA PHE A 171 -1.96 21.22 19.41
C PHE A 171 -1.80 20.54 20.77
N ASP A 172 -2.23 19.28 20.79
CA ASP A 172 -2.17 18.38 21.92
C ASP A 172 -0.74 17.84 22.09
N ASN A 173 -0.14 17.96 23.28
CA ASN A 173 1.26 17.61 23.55
C ASN A 173 1.52 16.09 23.64
N THR A 174 0.57 15.27 23.18
CA THR A 174 0.68 13.82 23.23
C THR A 174 1.56 13.33 22.08
N GLU A 175 2.42 12.34 22.35
CA GLU A 175 3.31 11.77 21.33
C GLU A 175 2.49 11.32 20.10
N PRO A 176 2.83 11.78 18.88
CA PRO A 176 2.04 11.48 17.70
C PRO A 176 1.88 9.97 17.51
N ALA A 177 0.66 9.51 17.22
CA ALA A 177 0.40 8.09 16.94
C ALA A 177 1.32 7.56 15.82
N SER A 178 1.72 8.42 14.89
CA SER A 178 2.69 8.12 13.83
C SER A 178 4.06 7.67 14.36
N VAL A 179 4.56 8.29 15.44
CA VAL A 179 5.87 7.98 16.04
C VAL A 179 5.80 6.65 16.79
N THR A 180 4.73 6.42 17.54
CA THR A 180 4.51 5.16 18.28
C THR A 180 4.40 3.97 17.32
N VAL A 181 3.61 4.11 16.26
CA VAL A 181 3.44 3.06 15.24
C VAL A 181 4.75 2.79 14.49
N LYS A 182 5.46 3.84 14.04
CA LYS A 182 6.76 3.69 13.38
C LYS A 182 7.78 3.03 14.31
N ARG A 183 7.87 3.44 15.57
CA ARG A 183 8.78 2.85 16.57
C ARG A 183 8.51 1.36 16.79
N HIS A 184 7.24 0.97 16.90
CA HIS A 184 6.86 -0.44 17.06
C HIS A 184 7.29 -1.28 15.84
N ILE A 185 7.03 -0.77 14.63
CA ILE A 185 7.43 -1.43 13.37
C ILE A 185 8.96 -1.48 13.25
N TYR A 186 9.64 -0.37 13.50
CA TYR A 186 11.10 -0.26 13.42
C TYR A 186 11.80 -1.22 14.39
N LYS A 187 11.26 -1.36 15.60
CA LYS A 187 11.73 -2.38 16.57
C LYS A 187 11.54 -3.80 16.06
N LYS A 188 10.38 -4.12 15.44
CA LYS A 188 10.11 -5.45 14.84
C LYS A 188 11.15 -5.82 13.77
N TYR A 189 11.58 -4.83 12.98
CA TYR A 189 12.54 -5.02 11.89
C TYR A 189 14.01 -4.71 12.26
N HIS A 190 14.28 -4.34 13.51
CA HIS A 190 15.61 -3.99 14.03
C HIS A 190 16.29 -2.86 13.23
N VAL A 191 15.51 -1.84 12.88
CA VAL A 191 15.99 -0.65 12.16
C VAL A 191 15.68 0.60 12.96
N ASN A 192 16.53 1.62 12.85
CA ASN A 192 16.38 2.86 13.60
C ASN A 192 15.95 4.03 12.72
N ASN A 193 16.12 3.92 11.40
CA ASN A 193 15.95 5.01 10.44
C ASN A 193 15.09 4.58 9.24
N THR A 194 14.34 5.53 8.67
CA THR A 194 13.49 5.31 7.48
C THR A 194 14.24 4.73 6.27
N PRO A 195 15.45 5.22 5.88
CA PRO A 195 16.18 4.64 4.74
C PRO A 195 16.68 3.21 5.01
N ALA A 196 17.05 2.92 6.26
CA ALA A 196 17.47 1.58 6.67
C ALA A 196 16.30 0.60 6.67
N PHE A 197 15.10 1.08 7.07
CA PHE A 197 13.86 0.33 6.97
C PHE A 197 13.53 -0.01 5.52
N GLU A 198 13.48 0.99 4.63
CA GLU A 198 13.20 0.77 3.20
C GLU A 198 14.18 -0.22 2.56
N LYS A 199 15.49 -0.04 2.78
CA LYS A 199 16.51 -0.95 2.24
C LYS A 199 16.33 -2.40 2.73
N THR A 200 16.08 -2.59 4.03
CA THR A 200 15.90 -3.92 4.62
C THR A 200 14.64 -4.60 4.12
N ILE A 201 13.54 -3.85 4.04
CA ILE A 201 12.25 -4.37 3.57
C ILE A 201 12.32 -4.71 2.08
N ASN A 202 12.86 -3.81 1.24
CA ASN A 202 12.97 -4.06 -0.20
C ASN A 202 13.89 -5.26 -0.51
N SER A 203 14.99 -5.41 0.23
CA SER A 203 15.85 -6.60 0.10
C SER A 203 15.10 -7.89 0.47
N LYS A 204 14.40 -7.91 1.61
CA LYS A 204 13.60 -9.07 2.03
C LYS A 204 12.49 -9.39 1.05
N LEU A 205 11.75 -8.39 0.57
CA LEU A 205 10.66 -8.55 -0.38
C LEU A 205 11.16 -9.07 -1.72
N ASN A 206 12.29 -8.59 -2.24
CA ASN A 206 12.87 -9.09 -3.49
C ASN A 206 13.29 -10.56 -3.38
N THR A 207 13.91 -10.94 -2.26
CA THR A 207 14.28 -12.35 -2.01
C THR A 207 13.04 -13.23 -1.91
N ILE A 208 12.03 -12.80 -1.14
CA ILE A 208 10.77 -13.54 -1.00
C ILE A 208 10.08 -13.68 -2.35
N GLN A 209 9.95 -12.59 -3.12
CA GLN A 209 9.30 -12.62 -4.44
C GLN A 209 10.01 -13.57 -5.39
N THR A 210 11.34 -13.51 -5.47
CA THR A 210 12.13 -14.42 -6.32
C THR A 210 11.90 -15.88 -5.94
N LEU A 211 11.98 -16.21 -4.65
CA LEU A 211 11.73 -17.57 -4.16
C LEU A 211 10.29 -18.02 -4.42
N LEU A 212 9.32 -17.13 -4.23
CA LEU A 212 7.90 -17.44 -4.39
C LEU A 212 7.56 -17.77 -5.84
N TYR A 213 8.09 -17.01 -6.81
CA TYR A 213 7.96 -17.34 -8.24
C TYR A 213 8.71 -18.61 -8.61
N GLN A 214 9.93 -18.82 -8.09
CA GLN A 214 10.69 -20.05 -8.34
C GLN A 214 9.94 -21.30 -7.87
N TYR A 215 9.41 -21.29 -6.64
CA TYR A 215 8.61 -22.41 -6.12
C TYR A 215 7.29 -22.57 -6.87
N THR A 216 6.65 -21.48 -7.30
CA THR A 216 5.45 -21.55 -8.15
C THR A 216 5.74 -22.23 -9.48
N TYR A 217 6.83 -21.87 -10.15
CA TYR A 217 7.25 -22.53 -11.39
C TYR A 217 7.67 -23.99 -11.16
N ALA A 218 8.29 -24.30 -10.02
CA ALA A 218 8.60 -25.67 -9.64
C ALA A 218 7.33 -26.52 -9.48
N MET A 219 6.28 -25.99 -8.84
CA MET A 219 4.99 -26.67 -8.73
C MET A 219 4.33 -26.93 -10.09
N ILE A 220 4.30 -25.90 -10.96
CA ILE A 220 3.78 -26.05 -12.32
C ILE A 220 4.61 -27.09 -13.10
N GLY A 221 5.94 -27.10 -12.92
CA GLY A 221 6.82 -28.12 -13.49
C GLY A 221 6.49 -29.54 -13.01
N CYS A 222 6.26 -29.72 -11.71
CA CYS A 222 5.82 -30.98 -11.12
C CYS A 222 4.46 -31.44 -11.68
N LEU A 223 3.50 -30.52 -11.85
CA LEU A 223 2.21 -30.79 -12.48
C LEU A 223 2.37 -31.24 -13.93
N LEU A 224 3.20 -30.56 -14.72
CA LEU A 224 3.44 -30.92 -16.13
C LEU A 224 4.14 -32.28 -16.25
N LEU A 225 5.08 -32.59 -15.36
CA LEU A 225 5.71 -33.91 -15.29
C LEU A 225 4.69 -35.00 -14.94
N ALA A 226 3.79 -34.74 -13.98
CA ALA A 226 2.72 -35.68 -13.64
C ALA A 226 1.77 -35.94 -14.82
N LEU A 227 1.40 -34.91 -15.59
CA LEU A 227 0.60 -35.04 -16.81
C LEU A 227 1.35 -35.77 -17.93
N SER A 228 2.64 -35.48 -18.11
CA SER A 228 3.49 -36.14 -19.10
C SER A 228 3.60 -37.64 -18.83
N LEU A 229 3.85 -38.01 -17.56
CA LEU A 229 3.83 -39.40 -17.11
C LEU A 229 2.49 -40.08 -17.44
N TRP A 230 1.37 -39.39 -17.21
CA TRP A 230 0.06 -39.91 -17.57
C TRP A 230 -0.07 -40.24 -19.08
N LEU A 231 0.45 -39.37 -19.95
CA LEU A 231 0.41 -39.57 -21.40
C LEU A 231 1.27 -40.76 -21.84
N PHE A 232 2.49 -40.90 -21.31
CA PHE A 232 3.39 -42.02 -21.63
C PHE A 232 2.83 -43.36 -21.14
N LEU A 233 2.21 -43.39 -19.97
CA LEU A 233 1.67 -44.60 -19.35
C LEU A 233 0.24 -44.93 -19.80
N LYS A 234 -0.34 -44.16 -20.74
CA LYS A 234 -1.71 -44.33 -21.24
C LYS A 234 -2.02 -45.75 -21.74
N LYS A 235 -1.03 -46.49 -22.26
CA LYS A 235 -1.22 -47.85 -22.78
C LYS A 235 -1.31 -48.93 -21.69
N GLN A 236 -0.95 -48.62 -20.44
CA GLN A 236 -0.88 -49.62 -19.35
C GLN A 236 -2.11 -49.57 -18.45
N VAL A 237 -3.15 -50.33 -18.82
CA VAL A 237 -4.47 -50.32 -18.16
C VAL A 237 -4.41 -50.61 -16.66
N ARG A 238 -3.48 -51.46 -16.23
CA ARG A 238 -3.31 -51.90 -14.83
C ARG A 238 -2.77 -50.83 -13.88
N LEU A 239 -2.34 -49.67 -14.38
CA LEU A 239 -1.73 -48.57 -13.61
C LEU A 239 -2.64 -47.34 -13.50
N HIS A 240 -3.74 -47.28 -14.26
CA HIS A 240 -4.64 -46.13 -14.27
C HIS A 240 -5.21 -45.78 -12.90
N THR A 241 -5.59 -46.78 -12.10
CA THR A 241 -6.17 -46.58 -10.77
C THR A 241 -5.20 -45.87 -9.83
N THR A 242 -3.97 -46.36 -9.73
CA THR A 242 -2.93 -45.79 -8.87
C THR A 242 -2.49 -44.40 -9.35
N LEU A 243 -2.29 -44.25 -10.66
CA LEU A 243 -1.96 -42.96 -11.26
C LEU A 243 -3.06 -41.93 -10.96
N TYR A 244 -4.34 -42.31 -11.07
CA TYR A 244 -5.44 -41.37 -10.93
C TYR A 244 -5.62 -40.91 -9.50
N ILE A 245 -5.54 -41.83 -8.53
CA ILE A 245 -5.63 -41.49 -7.10
C ILE A 245 -4.52 -40.50 -6.73
N LEU A 246 -3.32 -40.74 -7.21
CA LEU A 246 -2.22 -39.83 -6.93
C LEU A 246 -2.39 -38.48 -7.64
N SER A 247 -2.85 -38.47 -8.89
CA SER A 247 -3.24 -37.21 -9.57
C SER A 247 -4.31 -36.45 -8.80
N LEU A 248 -5.27 -37.12 -8.15
CA LEU A 248 -6.20 -36.45 -7.24
C LEU A 248 -5.48 -35.82 -6.03
N LEU A 249 -4.47 -36.48 -5.46
CA LEU A 249 -3.68 -35.88 -4.37
C LEU A 249 -2.91 -34.64 -4.83
N PHE A 250 -2.37 -34.64 -6.06
CA PHE A 250 -1.76 -33.43 -6.66
C PHE A 250 -2.77 -32.29 -6.78
N ALA A 251 -3.97 -32.57 -7.31
CA ALA A 251 -5.04 -31.57 -7.39
C ALA A 251 -5.39 -31.02 -6.00
N PHE A 252 -5.30 -31.84 -4.95
CA PHE A 252 -5.71 -31.45 -3.60
C PHE A 252 -4.67 -30.49 -2.99
N VAL A 253 -3.39 -30.81 -3.17
CA VAL A 253 -2.28 -29.92 -2.78
C VAL A 253 -2.40 -28.58 -3.51
N LEU A 254 -2.62 -28.60 -4.83
CA LEU A 254 -2.78 -27.38 -5.62
C LEU A 254 -3.98 -26.53 -5.17
N LEU A 255 -5.12 -27.17 -4.86
CA LEU A 255 -6.28 -26.47 -4.32
C LEU A 255 -5.93 -25.79 -2.99
N LEU A 256 -5.35 -26.54 -2.04
CA LEU A 256 -4.98 -26.01 -0.72
C LEU A 256 -4.03 -24.82 -0.81
N VAL A 257 -3.02 -24.91 -1.69
CA VAL A 257 -2.06 -23.81 -1.89
C VAL A 257 -2.72 -22.63 -2.60
N GLY A 258 -3.52 -22.88 -3.63
CA GLY A 258 -4.22 -21.84 -4.40
C GLY A 258 -5.22 -21.03 -3.57
N ILE A 259 -5.88 -21.66 -2.58
CA ILE A 259 -6.81 -20.95 -1.68
C ILE A 259 -6.12 -20.25 -0.51
N SER A 260 -4.94 -20.73 -0.09
CA SER A 260 -4.21 -20.22 1.09
C SER A 260 -3.25 -19.09 0.73
N ALA A 261 -2.57 -19.17 -0.42
CA ALA A 261 -1.68 -18.13 -0.89
C ALA A 261 -2.45 -16.88 -1.36
N SER A 262 -1.82 -15.70 -1.25
CA SER A 262 -2.41 -14.45 -1.73
C SER A 262 -2.71 -14.55 -3.23
N ILE A 263 -3.92 -14.15 -3.62
CA ILE A 263 -4.38 -14.17 -5.02
C ILE A 263 -4.32 -12.78 -5.65
N ILE A 264 -4.57 -11.73 -4.87
CA ILE A 264 -4.60 -10.36 -5.34
C ILE A 264 -3.94 -9.44 -4.31
N GLU A 265 -3.18 -8.50 -4.83
CA GLU A 265 -2.61 -7.39 -4.07
C GLU A 265 -3.09 -6.09 -4.69
N VAL A 266 -3.65 -5.21 -3.87
CA VAL A 266 -4.09 -3.87 -4.24
C VAL A 266 -3.18 -2.88 -3.52
N ASP A 267 -2.44 -2.09 -4.29
CA ASP A 267 -1.47 -1.13 -3.76
C ASP A 267 -1.59 0.19 -4.54
N ALA A 268 -2.15 1.20 -3.89
CA ALA A 268 -2.31 2.55 -4.41
C ALA A 268 -1.51 3.53 -3.55
N ARG A 269 -0.66 4.34 -4.17
CA ARG A 269 0.20 5.29 -3.46
C ARG A 269 0.50 6.56 -4.25
N ILE A 270 0.85 7.60 -3.52
CA ILE A 270 1.50 8.80 -4.05
C ILE A 270 3.01 8.57 -3.91
N GLN A 271 3.70 8.41 -5.04
CA GLN A 271 5.13 8.13 -5.09
C GLN A 271 5.94 9.34 -4.62
N SER A 272 5.59 10.52 -5.11
CA SER A 272 6.14 11.79 -4.66
C SER A 272 5.11 12.90 -4.73
N LEU A 273 5.10 13.76 -3.72
CA LEU A 273 4.40 15.04 -3.73
C LEU A 273 5.45 16.09 -3.41
N ASN A 274 5.81 16.89 -4.40
CA ASN A 274 6.69 18.03 -4.22
C ASN A 274 5.87 19.32 -4.31
N PHE A 275 6.01 20.16 -3.31
CA PHE A 275 5.38 21.46 -3.23
C PHE A 275 6.47 22.50 -3.00
N THR A 276 6.42 23.61 -3.74
CA THR A 276 7.39 24.69 -3.58
C THR A 276 6.79 25.78 -2.70
N LEU A 277 7.41 26.03 -1.54
CA LEU A 277 7.01 27.09 -0.62
C LEU A 277 8.21 28.00 -0.32
N LEU A 278 8.04 29.32 -0.47
CA LEU A 278 9.12 30.29 -0.25
C LEU A 278 10.40 29.95 -1.07
N SER A 279 10.22 29.42 -2.27
CA SER A 279 11.30 28.90 -3.13
C SER A 279 12.07 27.69 -2.57
N GLU A 280 11.63 27.10 -1.45
CA GLU A 280 12.09 25.80 -0.96
C GLU A 280 11.20 24.66 -1.46
N LYS A 281 11.82 23.52 -1.75
CA LYS A 281 11.09 22.32 -2.20
C LYS A 281 10.78 21.42 -1.01
N LEU A 282 9.49 21.34 -0.66
CA LEU A 282 8.97 20.38 0.29
C LEU A 282 8.55 19.10 -0.44
N ALA A 283 9.14 17.96 -0.06
CA ALA A 283 8.82 16.66 -0.66
C ALA A 283 8.23 15.70 0.37
N PHE A 284 7.14 15.03 0.00
CA PHE A 284 6.60 13.84 0.66
C PHE A 284 6.75 12.66 -0.28
N ASN A 285 7.53 11.66 0.12
CA ASN A 285 7.80 10.49 -0.71
C ASN A 285 7.05 9.27 -0.16
N ASN A 286 6.67 8.37 -1.06
CA ASN A 286 6.14 7.04 -0.74
C ASN A 286 4.99 7.08 0.28
N GLN A 287 3.86 7.65 -0.13
CA GLN A 287 2.67 7.82 0.71
C GLN A 287 1.62 6.80 0.28
N VAL A 288 1.41 5.77 1.10
CA VAL A 288 0.49 4.69 0.79
C VAL A 288 -0.95 5.14 1.10
N LEU A 289 -1.78 5.16 0.07
CA LEU A 289 -3.19 5.51 0.15
C LEU A 289 -4.01 4.30 0.59
N PHE A 290 -3.78 3.15 -0.06
CA PHE A 290 -4.52 1.94 0.20
C PHE A 290 -3.65 0.72 -0.10
N PHE A 291 -3.61 -0.23 0.83
CA PHE A 291 -2.94 -1.50 0.65
C PHE A 291 -3.77 -2.65 1.21
N GLN A 292 -4.01 -3.68 0.39
CA GLN A 292 -4.61 -4.93 0.81
C GLN A 292 -4.01 -6.09 0.02
N SER A 293 -3.67 -7.18 0.69
CA SER A 293 -3.29 -8.44 0.05
C SER A 293 -4.10 -9.56 0.70
N LYS A 294 -4.82 -10.34 -0.12
CA LYS A 294 -5.76 -11.35 0.37
C LYS A 294 -5.66 -12.64 -0.44
N SER A 295 -5.82 -13.76 0.25
CA SER A 295 -6.07 -15.10 -0.32
C SER A 295 -7.57 -15.36 -0.44
N ILE A 296 -7.99 -16.48 -1.05
CA ILE A 296 -9.41 -16.85 -1.12
C ILE A 296 -9.96 -17.06 0.29
N ILE A 297 -9.22 -17.77 1.15
CA ILE A 297 -9.57 -17.94 2.57
C ILE A 297 -9.65 -16.57 3.25
N GLY A 298 -8.67 -15.69 3.03
CA GLY A 298 -8.66 -14.35 3.60
C GLY A 298 -9.86 -13.49 3.16
N ILE A 299 -10.37 -13.66 1.94
CA ILE A 299 -11.59 -13.00 1.47
C ILE A 299 -12.82 -13.57 2.19
N ILE A 300 -12.94 -14.89 2.30
CA ILE A 300 -14.05 -15.56 3.02
C ILE A 300 -14.09 -15.08 4.48
N GLU A 301 -12.95 -15.12 5.18
CA GLU A 301 -12.85 -14.64 6.56
C GLU A 301 -13.24 -13.16 6.67
N SER A 302 -12.74 -12.32 5.76
CA SER A 302 -13.04 -10.89 5.76
C SER A 302 -14.52 -10.59 5.47
N LEU A 303 -15.22 -11.45 4.73
CA LEU A 303 -16.65 -11.31 4.45
C LEU A 303 -17.52 -11.83 5.59
N VAL A 304 -17.15 -12.95 6.21
CA VAL A 304 -17.88 -13.55 7.33
C VAL A 304 -17.75 -12.72 8.62
N GLN A 305 -16.63 -12.02 8.79
CA GLN A 305 -16.44 -11.10 9.93
C GLN A 305 -17.23 -9.79 9.81
N GLN A 306 -17.81 -9.49 8.64
CA GLN A 306 -18.60 -8.27 8.48
C GLN A 306 -19.93 -8.39 9.22
N PRO A 307 -20.41 -7.32 9.87
CA PRO A 307 -21.69 -7.32 10.59
C PRO A 307 -22.91 -7.41 9.66
N LYS A 308 -22.73 -7.29 8.34
CA LYS A 308 -23.82 -7.29 7.35
C LYS A 308 -24.19 -8.73 6.96
N PRO A 309 -25.47 -9.15 7.06
CA PRO A 309 -25.89 -10.52 6.74
C PRO A 309 -25.63 -10.89 5.28
N ASP A 310 -25.75 -9.94 4.35
CA ASP A 310 -25.49 -10.16 2.93
C ASP A 310 -24.04 -10.59 2.67
N SER A 311 -23.07 -9.92 3.32
CA SER A 311 -21.65 -10.25 3.20
C SER A 311 -21.33 -11.63 3.75
N VAL A 312 -21.93 -11.99 4.89
CA VAL A 312 -21.76 -13.31 5.50
C VAL A 312 -22.30 -14.40 4.58
N LEU A 313 -23.49 -14.20 4.00
CA LEU A 313 -24.08 -15.14 3.05
C LEU A 313 -23.16 -15.38 1.84
N VAL A 314 -22.63 -14.30 1.25
CA VAL A 314 -21.69 -14.40 0.12
C VAL A 314 -20.41 -15.14 0.52
N GLY A 315 -19.85 -14.86 1.70
CA GLY A 315 -18.67 -15.57 2.21
C GLY A 315 -18.89 -17.07 2.38
N VAL A 316 -20.03 -17.47 2.97
CA VAL A 316 -20.41 -18.88 3.12
C VAL A 316 -20.62 -19.55 1.75
N LEU A 317 -21.22 -18.83 0.80
CA LEU A 317 -21.47 -19.33 -0.55
C LEU A 317 -20.16 -19.59 -1.31
N ILE A 318 -19.17 -18.68 -1.21
CA ILE A 318 -17.84 -18.85 -1.79
C ILE A 318 -17.14 -20.06 -1.15
N MET A 319 -17.18 -20.18 0.19
CA MET A 319 -16.60 -21.34 0.87
C MET A 319 -17.22 -22.66 0.39
N LEU A 320 -18.54 -22.70 0.22
CA LEU A 320 -19.27 -23.86 -0.26
C LEU A 320 -18.84 -24.23 -1.69
N PHE A 321 -18.95 -23.30 -2.64
CA PHE A 321 -18.75 -23.60 -4.07
C PHE A 321 -17.29 -23.69 -4.51
N VAL A 322 -16.37 -22.96 -3.87
CA VAL A 322 -14.96 -22.86 -4.29
C VAL A 322 -14.05 -23.81 -3.50
N ILE A 323 -14.44 -24.24 -2.29
CA ILE A 323 -13.61 -25.10 -1.44
C ILE A 323 -14.31 -26.42 -1.14
N ILE A 324 -15.51 -26.39 -0.55
CA ILE A 324 -16.17 -27.59 -0.04
C ILE A 324 -16.60 -28.52 -1.18
N LEU A 325 -17.32 -28.01 -2.20
CA LEU A 325 -17.77 -28.83 -3.33
C LEU A 325 -16.61 -29.42 -4.15
N PRO A 326 -15.53 -28.68 -4.48
CA PRO A 326 -14.41 -29.27 -5.18
C PRO A 326 -13.73 -30.39 -4.39
N VAL A 327 -13.55 -30.23 -3.08
CA VAL A 327 -13.00 -31.29 -2.20
C VAL A 327 -13.91 -32.52 -2.19
N LEU A 328 -15.22 -32.34 -1.98
CA LEU A 328 -16.22 -33.41 -2.02
C LEU A 328 -16.19 -34.17 -3.37
N ARG A 329 -16.09 -33.43 -4.47
CA ARG A 329 -15.99 -33.99 -5.82
C ARG A 329 -14.74 -34.84 -6.00
N MET A 330 -13.61 -34.37 -5.49
CA MET A 330 -12.34 -35.12 -5.55
C MET A 330 -12.39 -36.40 -4.72
N VAL A 331 -12.97 -36.34 -3.52
CA VAL A 331 -13.20 -37.53 -2.68
C VAL A 331 -14.12 -38.51 -3.40
N GLY A 332 -15.23 -38.05 -3.99
CA GLY A 332 -16.14 -38.88 -4.77
C GLY A 332 -15.46 -39.59 -5.94
N LYS A 333 -14.62 -38.88 -6.71
CA LYS A 333 -13.82 -39.47 -7.80
C LYS A 333 -12.82 -40.52 -7.31
N GLY A 334 -12.21 -40.29 -6.14
CA GLY A 334 -11.32 -41.25 -5.49
C GLY A 334 -12.05 -42.54 -5.11
N ILE A 335 -13.22 -42.41 -4.46
CA ILE A 335 -14.07 -43.54 -4.05
C ILE A 335 -14.59 -44.31 -5.26
N LEU A 336 -14.97 -43.65 -6.36
CA LEU A 336 -15.47 -44.30 -7.58
C LEU A 336 -14.41 -45.20 -8.26
N ILE A 337 -13.13 -44.86 -8.12
CA ILE A 337 -12.02 -45.60 -8.73
C ILE A 337 -11.47 -46.67 -7.79
N TRP A 338 -11.42 -46.40 -6.49
CA TRP A 338 -10.90 -47.35 -5.49
C TRP A 338 -11.96 -48.33 -4.98
N GLY A 339 -13.23 -47.92 -4.94
CA GLY A 339 -14.34 -48.72 -4.41
C GLY A 339 -14.58 -49.99 -5.21
N ARG A 340 -14.79 -51.11 -4.51
CA ARG A 340 -15.42 -52.32 -5.06
C ARG A 340 -16.81 -51.95 -5.62
N GLU A 341 -17.32 -52.68 -6.60
CA GLU A 341 -18.56 -52.37 -7.34
C GLU A 341 -19.74 -51.91 -6.46
N LYS A 342 -19.87 -52.45 -5.24
CA LYS A 342 -20.90 -52.05 -4.27
C LYS A 342 -20.86 -50.59 -3.79
N TYR A 343 -19.68 -49.97 -3.66
CA TYR A 343 -19.56 -48.56 -3.23
C TYR A 343 -19.54 -47.59 -4.42
N ALA A 344 -19.12 -48.07 -5.58
CA ALA A 344 -19.13 -47.31 -6.83
C ALA A 344 -20.55 -47.08 -7.37
N ASP A 345 -21.50 -47.97 -7.04
CA ASP A 345 -22.88 -47.93 -7.51
C ASP A 345 -23.84 -47.14 -6.59
N HIS A 346 -23.34 -46.67 -5.44
CA HIS A 346 -24.16 -45.86 -4.53
C HIS A 346 -24.48 -44.49 -5.17
N LYS A 347 -25.77 -44.17 -5.29
CA LYS A 347 -26.27 -42.94 -5.96
C LYS A 347 -25.57 -41.67 -5.47
N LEU A 348 -25.28 -41.56 -4.16
CA LEU A 348 -24.57 -40.41 -3.60
C LEU A 348 -23.12 -40.29 -4.11
N VAL A 349 -22.38 -41.40 -4.23
CA VAL A 349 -20.98 -41.37 -4.69
C VAL A 349 -20.94 -41.01 -6.18
N ARG A 350 -21.86 -41.55 -6.98
CA ARG A 350 -22.02 -41.20 -8.40
C ARG A 350 -22.40 -39.73 -8.57
N PHE A 351 -23.31 -39.21 -7.75
CA PHE A 351 -23.70 -37.80 -7.72
C PHE A 351 -22.51 -36.88 -7.36
N LEU A 352 -21.79 -37.19 -6.27
CA LEU A 352 -20.61 -36.42 -5.83
C LEU A 352 -19.50 -36.42 -6.90
N ALA A 353 -19.26 -37.54 -7.56
CA ALA A 353 -18.17 -37.67 -8.53
C ALA A 353 -18.50 -37.05 -9.90
N LEU A 354 -19.74 -37.18 -10.38
CA LEU A 354 -20.14 -36.85 -11.75
C LEU A 354 -21.02 -35.61 -11.86
N ASP A 355 -22.03 -35.46 -11.00
CA ASP A 355 -23.04 -34.39 -11.12
C ASP A 355 -22.67 -33.13 -10.34
N LEU A 356 -21.92 -33.27 -9.24
CA LEU A 356 -21.42 -32.14 -8.45
C LEU A 356 -20.50 -31.20 -9.25
N GLY A 357 -19.95 -31.69 -10.36
CA GLY A 357 -19.12 -30.90 -11.26
C GLY A 357 -19.84 -29.76 -11.99
N LYS A 358 -21.19 -29.74 -11.99
CA LYS A 358 -21.97 -28.61 -12.50
C LYS A 358 -22.05 -27.44 -11.52
N TRP A 359 -21.83 -27.73 -10.24
CA TRP A 359 -21.92 -26.77 -9.14
C TRP A 359 -20.54 -26.29 -8.67
N ASP A 360 -19.48 -26.98 -9.06
CA ASP A 360 -18.09 -26.56 -8.86
C ASP A 360 -17.82 -25.27 -9.67
N MET A 361 -17.77 -24.13 -8.97
CA MET A 361 -17.58 -22.80 -9.56
C MET A 361 -16.14 -22.30 -9.43
N ALA A 362 -15.16 -23.19 -9.29
CA ALA A 362 -13.76 -22.80 -9.19
C ALA A 362 -13.30 -22.04 -10.46
N ASP A 363 -13.82 -22.39 -11.64
CA ASP A 363 -13.58 -21.70 -12.91
C ASP A 363 -14.21 -20.30 -12.95
N VAL A 364 -15.45 -20.15 -12.50
CA VAL A 364 -16.13 -18.86 -12.37
C VAL A 364 -15.36 -17.95 -11.40
N MET A 365 -14.83 -18.51 -10.31
CA MET A 365 -14.01 -17.74 -9.35
C MET A 365 -12.73 -17.19 -10.00
N VAL A 366 -12.05 -17.97 -10.85
CA VAL A 366 -10.88 -17.48 -11.61
C VAL A 366 -11.26 -16.24 -12.43
N VAL A 367 -12.35 -16.33 -13.20
CA VAL A 367 -12.82 -15.21 -14.03
C VAL A 367 -13.23 -14.03 -13.15
N GLY A 368 -13.90 -14.28 -12.01
CA GLY A 368 -14.30 -13.26 -11.05
C GLY A 368 -13.12 -12.49 -10.45
N ILE A 369 -12.04 -13.20 -10.08
CA ILE A 369 -10.80 -12.57 -9.59
C ILE A 369 -10.15 -11.74 -10.70
N ALA A 370 -10.10 -12.26 -11.93
CA ALA A 370 -9.55 -11.52 -13.08
C ALA A 370 -10.35 -10.24 -13.40
N MET A 371 -11.68 -10.32 -13.42
CA MET A 371 -12.56 -9.16 -13.62
C MET A 371 -12.40 -8.14 -12.48
N THR A 372 -12.27 -8.61 -11.24
CA THR A 372 -12.01 -7.75 -10.08
C THR A 372 -10.66 -7.04 -10.22
N TYR A 373 -9.62 -7.75 -10.65
CA TYR A 373 -8.31 -7.16 -10.92
C TYR A 373 -8.39 -6.08 -12.01
N ILE A 374 -9.02 -6.38 -13.15
CA ILE A 374 -9.16 -5.42 -14.26
C ILE A 374 -9.97 -4.19 -13.81
N GLY A 375 -11.08 -4.41 -13.10
CA GLY A 375 -11.95 -3.35 -12.59
C GLY A 375 -11.26 -2.45 -11.58
N LEU A 376 -10.62 -3.04 -10.55
CA LEU A 376 -9.86 -2.28 -9.55
C LEU A 376 -8.69 -1.53 -10.19
N ASN A 377 -7.97 -2.17 -11.11
CA ASN A 377 -6.84 -1.53 -11.79
C ASN A 377 -7.31 -0.33 -12.62
N GLY A 378 -8.42 -0.45 -13.34
CA GLY A 378 -9.00 0.65 -14.12
C GLY A 378 -9.49 1.80 -13.24
N ILE A 379 -10.26 1.51 -12.20
CA ILE A 379 -10.79 2.51 -11.27
C ILE A 379 -9.64 3.22 -10.55
N LEU A 380 -8.71 2.49 -9.93
CA LEU A 380 -7.59 3.07 -9.21
C LEU A 380 -6.71 3.91 -10.13
N GLN A 381 -6.42 3.44 -11.35
CA GLN A 381 -5.66 4.23 -12.31
C GLN A 381 -6.33 5.56 -12.64
N SER A 382 -7.65 5.56 -12.88
CA SER A 382 -8.40 6.80 -13.20
C SER A 382 -8.45 7.78 -12.02
N GLN A 383 -8.65 7.27 -10.80
CA GLN A 383 -8.68 8.10 -9.60
C GLN A 383 -7.29 8.65 -9.29
N LEU A 384 -6.24 7.84 -9.42
CA LEU A 384 -4.86 8.27 -9.20
C LEU A 384 -4.36 9.25 -10.28
N SER A 385 -4.81 9.12 -11.54
CA SER A 385 -4.44 10.09 -12.58
C SER A 385 -5.04 11.46 -12.31
N SER A 386 -6.23 11.53 -11.69
CA SER A 386 -6.82 12.81 -11.28
C SER A 386 -6.02 13.53 -10.19
N LEU A 387 -5.24 12.78 -9.40
CA LEU A 387 -4.34 13.29 -8.37
C LEU A 387 -2.93 13.59 -8.90
N ASN A 388 -2.63 13.22 -10.14
CA ASN A 388 -1.33 13.42 -10.77
C ASN A 388 -1.27 14.83 -11.37
N ILE A 389 -0.96 15.80 -10.51
CA ILE A 389 -0.88 17.22 -10.87
C ILE A 389 0.57 17.55 -11.25
N GLN A 390 0.76 18.22 -12.38
CA GLN A 390 2.07 18.71 -12.84
C GLN A 390 2.00 20.22 -13.03
N GLU A 391 2.12 20.96 -11.93
CA GLU A 391 2.21 22.42 -11.94
C GLU A 391 3.55 22.90 -11.38
N GLU A 392 3.89 24.16 -11.66
CA GLU A 392 5.18 24.76 -11.27
C GLU A 392 5.39 24.77 -9.75
N LEU A 393 4.31 24.93 -8.98
CA LEU A 393 4.34 24.98 -7.52
C LEU A 393 3.95 23.66 -6.84
N LEU A 394 3.33 22.73 -7.56
CA LEU A 394 2.89 21.44 -7.03
C LEU A 394 3.06 20.35 -8.09
N SER A 395 3.92 19.37 -7.82
CA SER A 395 4.07 18.16 -8.61
C SER A 395 3.72 16.95 -7.77
N THR A 396 2.76 16.16 -8.22
CA THR A 396 2.35 14.91 -7.57
C THR A 396 2.47 13.78 -8.57
N VAL A 397 3.15 12.70 -8.20
CA VAL A 397 3.27 11.47 -8.99
C VAL A 397 2.57 10.35 -8.24
N THR A 398 1.57 9.75 -8.86
CA THR A 398 0.81 8.62 -8.30
C THR A 398 1.17 7.31 -9.00
N GLN A 399 1.05 6.19 -8.28
CA GLN A 399 1.37 4.86 -8.80
C GLN A 399 0.35 3.83 -8.33
N ASN A 400 -0.09 2.99 -9.28
CA ASN A 400 -0.92 1.82 -9.04
C ASN A 400 -0.08 0.55 -9.25
N ASN A 401 0.15 -0.19 -8.17
CA ASN A 401 0.91 -1.45 -8.16
C ASN A 401 0.00 -2.67 -7.92
N THR A 402 -1.30 -2.53 -8.23
CA THR A 402 -2.24 -3.64 -8.16
C THR A 402 -1.74 -4.78 -9.04
N SER A 403 -1.66 -5.99 -8.49
CA SER A 403 -1.08 -7.15 -9.17
C SER A 403 -1.73 -8.46 -8.75
N LEU A 404 -1.79 -9.40 -9.69
CA LEU A 404 -2.15 -10.79 -9.41
C LEU A 404 -0.95 -11.51 -8.81
N GLN A 405 -1.17 -12.16 -7.68
CA GLN A 405 -0.15 -12.84 -6.91
C GLN A 405 -0.07 -14.33 -7.27
N PRO A 406 1.00 -15.05 -6.93
CA PRO A 406 1.17 -16.43 -7.41
C PRO A 406 0.12 -17.44 -6.93
N GLY A 407 -0.62 -17.15 -5.86
CA GLY A 407 -1.79 -17.95 -5.49
C GLY A 407 -2.84 -18.02 -6.59
N TYR A 408 -3.05 -16.92 -7.35
CA TYR A 408 -3.96 -16.90 -8.49
C TYR A 408 -3.51 -17.86 -9.60
N TYR A 409 -2.23 -17.82 -9.99
CA TYR A 409 -1.71 -18.70 -11.04
C TYR A 409 -1.76 -20.18 -10.65
N ILE A 410 -1.51 -20.51 -9.37
CA ILE A 410 -1.64 -21.87 -8.84
C ILE A 410 -3.10 -22.32 -8.87
N PHE A 411 -4.03 -21.45 -8.50
CA PHE A 411 -5.46 -21.75 -8.54
C PHE A 411 -5.97 -21.96 -9.98
N VAL A 412 -5.48 -21.17 -10.95
CA VAL A 412 -5.75 -21.40 -12.39
C VAL A 412 -5.21 -22.77 -12.82
N ALA A 413 -3.97 -23.09 -12.46
CA ALA A 413 -3.36 -24.37 -12.78
C ALA A 413 -4.17 -25.54 -12.20
N TYR A 414 -4.69 -25.41 -10.98
CA TYR A 414 -5.62 -26.36 -10.36
C TYR A 414 -6.88 -26.56 -11.21
N VAL A 415 -7.58 -25.49 -11.59
CA VAL A 415 -8.84 -25.58 -12.36
C VAL A 415 -8.61 -26.28 -13.71
N VAL A 416 -7.54 -25.92 -14.42
CA VAL A 416 -7.15 -26.56 -15.67
C VAL A 416 -6.83 -28.03 -15.45
N TYR A 417 -6.06 -28.35 -14.41
CA TYR A 417 -5.64 -29.71 -14.08
C TYR A 417 -6.83 -30.62 -13.73
N VAL A 418 -7.78 -30.17 -12.91
CA VAL A 418 -8.99 -30.93 -12.57
C VAL A 418 -9.90 -31.13 -13.78
N SER A 419 -9.95 -30.15 -14.69
CA SER A 419 -10.67 -30.28 -15.96
C SER A 419 -10.08 -31.38 -16.84
N VAL A 420 -8.76 -31.41 -16.99
CA VAL A 420 -8.03 -32.47 -17.71
C VAL A 420 -8.24 -33.84 -17.04
N LEU A 421 -8.15 -33.91 -15.71
CA LEU A 421 -8.37 -35.14 -14.94
C LEU A 421 -9.81 -35.68 -15.10
N SER A 422 -10.78 -34.79 -15.29
CA SER A 422 -12.17 -35.17 -15.55
C SER A 422 -12.35 -35.79 -16.95
N LEU A 423 -11.66 -35.27 -17.96
CA LEU A 423 -11.64 -35.86 -19.32
C LEU A 423 -10.97 -37.24 -19.33
N ILE A 424 -9.89 -37.38 -18.57
CA ILE A 424 -9.17 -38.64 -18.38
C ILE A 424 -10.08 -39.70 -17.74
N LEU A 425 -10.85 -39.33 -16.71
CA LEU A 425 -11.78 -40.25 -16.04
C LEU A 425 -12.82 -40.84 -17.01
N LYS A 426 -13.44 -39.97 -17.83
CA LYS A 426 -14.44 -40.37 -18.84
C LYS A 426 -13.88 -41.38 -19.86
N ARG A 427 -12.58 -41.31 -20.16
CA ARG A 427 -11.90 -42.27 -21.04
C ARG A 427 -11.63 -43.62 -20.38
N ILE A 428 -11.40 -43.67 -19.07
CA ILE A 428 -11.06 -44.91 -18.35
C ILE A 428 -12.32 -45.70 -18.01
N LYS A 429 -13.38 -45.02 -17.57
CA LYS A 429 -14.69 -45.61 -17.31
C LYS A 429 -15.71 -44.84 -18.17
N PRO A 430 -16.02 -45.30 -19.40
CA PRO A 430 -17.19 -44.81 -20.12
C PRO A 430 -18.41 -45.29 -19.34
N ILE A 431 -18.89 -44.46 -18.41
CA ILE A 431 -20.13 -44.71 -17.68
C ILE A 431 -21.24 -44.35 -18.67
N GLU A 432 -21.94 -45.36 -19.19
CA GLU A 432 -23.21 -45.13 -19.90
C GLU A 432 -24.14 -44.35 -18.96
N LYS A 433 -24.72 -43.28 -19.52
CA LYS A 433 -25.54 -42.32 -18.78
C LYS A 433 -26.68 -43.02 -18.08
#